data_AF-A0A933T937-F1
#
_entry.id   AF-A0A933T937-F1
#
_cell.length_a   1.000
_cell.length_b   1.000
_cell.length_c   1.000
_cell.angle_alpha   90.00
_cell.angle_beta   90.00
_cell.angle_gamma   90.00
#
_symmetry.space_group_name_H-M   'P 1'
#
loop_
_entity.id
_entity.type
_entity.pdbx_description
1 polymer ?
#
loop_
_entity_poly.entity_id
_entity_poly.type
_entity_poly.pdbx_seq_one_letter_code
_entity_poly.pdbx_strand_id
1 'polypeptide(L)'
;MIDTNILVYANNKDSQFHTICKAIIEKAIKGEVEAVISVQNLIELYAVITDKRRVEHPLSPIKAKELIEFYKESAIRIIVPKPQTIDTVLALIANHSPKSQSIFDYLLAATMMDNGVH
;
A
#
# COMPACT_ATOMS: atom_id res chain seq x y z
N MET A 1 2.16 1.00 -8.80
CA MET A 1 1.98 1.15 -7.33
C MET A 1 1.71 -0.22 -6.72
N ILE A 2 2.27 -0.50 -5.55
CA ILE A 2 2.01 -1.74 -4.81
C ILE A 2 0.86 -1.49 -3.83
N ASP A 3 -0.23 -2.22 -4.03
CA ASP A 3 -1.41 -2.19 -3.17
C ASP A 3 -1.17 -2.93 -1.84
N THR A 4 -1.92 -2.55 -0.82
CA THR A 4 -1.96 -3.21 0.49
C THR A 4 -2.16 -4.73 0.38
N ASN A 5 -3.00 -5.21 -0.54
CA ASN A 5 -3.24 -6.65 -0.71
C ASN A 5 -1.96 -7.40 -1.10
N ILE A 6 -1.13 -6.81 -1.98
CA ILE A 6 0.16 -7.40 -2.37
C ILE A 6 1.10 -7.42 -1.15
N LEU A 7 1.16 -6.34 -0.37
CA LEU A 7 1.96 -6.27 0.84
C LEU A 7 1.53 -7.32 1.88
N VAL A 8 0.22 -7.48 2.08
CA VAL A 8 -0.35 -8.46 3.01
C VAL A 8 -0.01 -9.87 2.57
N TYR A 9 -0.25 -10.23 1.32
CA TYR A 9 0.03 -11.59 0.83
C TYR A 9 1.53 -11.89 0.76
N ALA A 10 2.37 -10.91 0.44
CA ALA A 10 3.82 -11.07 0.49
C ALA A 10 4.32 -11.41 1.92
N ASN A 11 3.57 -11.05 2.97
CA ASN A 11 3.93 -11.29 4.37
C ASN A 11 3.08 -12.39 5.04
N ASN A 12 2.06 -12.91 4.38
CA ASN A 12 1.24 -14.02 4.86
C ASN A 12 1.64 -15.32 4.15
N LYS A 13 2.41 -16.18 4.84
CA LYS A 13 2.91 -17.45 4.28
C LYS A 13 1.82 -18.47 3.97
N ASP A 14 0.67 -18.35 4.63
CA ASP A 14 -0.45 -19.28 4.49
C ASP A 14 -1.37 -18.91 3.31
N SER A 15 -1.16 -17.74 2.70
CA SER A 15 -1.88 -17.34 1.50
C SER A 15 -1.37 -18.07 0.26
N GLN A 16 -2.29 -18.58 -0.57
CA GLN A 16 -1.96 -19.11 -1.90
C GLN A 16 -1.25 -18.09 -2.82
N PHE A 17 -1.44 -16.78 -2.54
CA PHE A 17 -0.81 -15.70 -3.31
C PHE A 17 0.58 -15.33 -2.79
N HIS A 18 1.04 -15.93 -1.68
CA HIS A 18 2.30 -15.59 -1.02
C HIS A 18 3.49 -15.56 -1.97
N THR A 19 3.70 -16.66 -2.70
CA THR A 19 4.87 -16.81 -3.59
C THR A 19 4.89 -15.74 -4.69
N ILE A 20 3.74 -15.44 -5.30
CA ILE A 20 3.64 -14.46 -6.38
C ILE A 20 3.85 -13.04 -5.84
N CYS A 21 3.17 -12.68 -4.76
CA CYS A 21 3.30 -11.35 -4.16
C CYS A 21 4.71 -11.10 -3.61
N LYS A 22 5.32 -12.10 -2.94
CA LYS A 22 6.69 -12.02 -2.46
C LYS A 22 7.67 -11.79 -3.61
N ALA A 23 7.53 -12.50 -4.73
CA ALA A 23 8.38 -12.30 -5.90
C ALA A 23 8.26 -10.89 -6.49
N ILE A 24 7.06 -10.30 -6.51
CA ILE A 24 6.84 -8.91 -6.94
C ILE A 24 7.58 -7.93 -6.02
N ILE A 25 7.47 -8.11 -4.70
CA ILE A 25 8.16 -7.27 -3.72
C ILE A 25 9.68 -7.40 -3.85
N GLU A 26 10.20 -8.61 -4.00
CA GLU A 26 11.64 -8.84 -4.16
C GLU A 26 12.19 -8.16 -5.42
N LYS A 27 11.47 -8.25 -6.54
CA LYS A 27 11.83 -7.54 -7.78
C LYS A 27 11.81 -6.03 -7.62
N ALA A 28 10.80 -5.50 -6.93
CA ALA A 28 10.69 -4.07 -6.63
C ALA A 28 11.86 -3.59 -5.75
N ILE A 29 12.22 -4.36 -4.71
CA ILE A 29 13.37 -4.04 -3.83
C ILE A 29 14.69 -4.08 -4.60
N LYS A 30 14.83 -4.99 -5.57
CA LYS A 30 16.02 -5.08 -6.44
C LYS A 30 16.06 -4.00 -7.53
N GLY A 31 15.00 -3.20 -7.68
CA GLY A 31 14.87 -2.23 -8.77
C GLY A 31 14.63 -2.87 -10.14
N GLU A 32 14.29 -4.15 -10.19
CA GLU A 32 13.93 -4.86 -11.44
C GLU A 32 12.54 -4.45 -11.95
N VAL A 33 11.69 -3.95 -11.05
CA VAL A 33 10.36 -3.41 -11.34
C VAL A 33 10.25 -2.05 -10.68
N GLU A 34 9.93 -1.02 -11.47
CA GLU A 34 9.62 0.30 -10.93
C GLU A 34 8.33 0.21 -10.11
N ALA A 35 8.45 0.52 -8.82
CA ALA A 35 7.35 0.40 -7.88
C ALA A 35 7.38 1.53 -6.87
N VAL A 36 6.19 1.87 -6.40
CA VAL A 36 5.98 2.83 -5.32
C VAL A 36 4.98 2.24 -4.32
N ILE A 37 5.12 2.63 -3.06
CA ILE A 37 4.19 2.32 -1.98
C ILE A 37 3.69 3.66 -1.41
N SER A 38 2.38 3.81 -1.17
CA SER A 38 1.91 4.99 -0.44
C SER A 38 1.98 4.79 1.07
N VAL A 39 2.09 5.88 1.84
CA VAL A 39 1.93 5.80 3.31
C VAL A 39 0.56 5.22 3.68
N GLN A 40 -0.49 5.50 2.92
CA GLN A 40 -1.81 4.90 3.14
C GLN A 40 -1.74 3.37 3.08
N ASN A 41 -1.06 2.78 2.08
CA ASN A 41 -0.92 1.33 1.97
C ASN A 41 -0.16 0.72 3.15
N LEU A 42 0.84 1.42 3.70
CA LEU A 42 1.59 0.95 4.88
C LEU A 42 0.71 0.96 6.16
N ILE A 43 -0.14 1.98 6.31
CA ILE A 43 -1.07 2.06 7.44
C ILE A 43 -2.19 1.01 7.31
N GLU A 44 -2.72 0.79 6.11
CA GLU A 44 -3.68 -0.28 5.85
C GLU A 44 -3.06 -1.67 6.07
N LEU A 45 -1.80 -1.87 5.65
CA LEU A 45 -1.05 -3.10 5.90
C LEU A 45 -1.02 -3.39 7.39
N TYR A 46 -0.60 -2.41 8.21
CA TYR A 46 -0.56 -2.53 9.67
C TYR A 46 -1.93 -2.95 10.24
N ALA A 47 -2.99 -2.28 9.81
CA ALA A 47 -4.34 -2.57 10.28
C ALA A 47 -4.76 -4.01 9.95
N VAL A 48 -4.41 -4.52 8.77
CA VAL A 48 -4.78 -5.88 8.33
C VAL A 48 -3.95 -6.94 9.06
N ILE A 49 -2.62 -6.82 9.07
CA ILE A 49 -1.72 -7.85 9.61
C ILE A 49 -1.76 -7.95 11.14
N THR A 50 -2.36 -6.97 11.83
CA THR A 50 -2.59 -7.02 13.29
C THR A 50 -4.02 -7.46 13.67
N ASP A 51 -4.94 -7.61 12.71
CA ASP A 51 -6.34 -7.97 12.98
C ASP A 51 -6.58 -9.47 12.80
N LYS A 52 -6.81 -10.17 13.92
CA LYS A 52 -7.16 -11.62 13.96
C LYS A 52 -8.40 -12.00 13.16
N ARG A 53 -9.26 -11.04 12.78
CA ARG A 53 -10.45 -11.28 11.94
C ARG A 53 -10.09 -11.29 10.45
N ARG A 54 -8.92 -10.77 10.09
CA ARG A 54 -8.46 -10.57 8.70
C ARG A 54 -7.33 -11.51 8.32
N VAL A 55 -6.52 -11.95 9.29
CA VAL A 55 -5.41 -12.88 9.09
C VAL A 55 -5.45 -14.00 10.14
N GLU A 56 -5.07 -15.21 9.75
CA GLU A 56 -5.06 -16.40 10.62
C GLU A 56 -4.05 -16.25 11.77
N HIS A 57 -2.89 -15.68 11.46
CA HIS A 57 -1.80 -15.46 12.40
C HIS A 57 -1.42 -13.97 12.45
N PRO A 58 -2.16 -13.16 13.23
CA PRO A 58 -1.88 -11.73 13.33
C PRO A 58 -0.51 -11.48 13.97
N LEU A 59 0.21 -10.53 13.39
CA LEU A 59 1.46 -10.02 13.94
C LEU A 59 1.17 -9.14 15.16
N SER A 60 2.14 -9.09 16.08
CA SER A 60 2.10 -8.11 17.16
C SER A 60 2.33 -6.70 16.61
N PRO A 61 1.86 -5.64 17.30
CA PRO A 61 2.18 -4.25 16.97
C PRO A 61 3.67 -3.97 16.74
N ILE A 62 4.55 -4.64 17.50
CA ILE A 62 6.01 -4.51 17.36
C ILE A 62 6.48 -5.11 16.03
N LYS A 63 6.01 -6.30 15.67
CA LYS A 63 6.34 -6.93 14.39
C LYS A 63 5.76 -6.18 13.19
N ALA A 64 4.57 -5.61 13.36
CA ALA A 64 3.95 -4.72 12.39
C ALA A 64 4.79 -3.45 12.13
N LYS A 65 5.28 -2.83 13.20
CA LYS A 65 6.20 -1.68 13.13
C LYS A 65 7.49 -2.05 12.40
N GLU A 66 8.14 -3.15 12.78
CA GLU A 66 9.37 -3.63 12.13
C GLU A 66 9.17 -3.84 10.61
N LEU A 67 7.98 -4.33 10.21
CA LEU A 67 7.64 -4.51 8.80
C LEU A 67 7.50 -3.17 8.05
N ILE A 68 6.91 -2.15 8.65
CA ILE A 68 6.86 -0.81 8.06
C ILE A 68 8.28 -0.23 7.94
N GLU A 69 9.11 -0.40 8.97
CA GLU A 69 10.50 0.05 8.96
C GLU A 69 11.30 -0.63 7.83
N PHE A 70 11.09 -1.93 7.62
CA PHE A 70 11.68 -2.66 6.49
C PHE A 70 11.33 -2.03 5.13
N TYR A 71 10.05 -1.71 4.88
CA TYR A 71 9.67 -1.06 3.62
C TYR A 71 10.23 0.36 3.49
N LYS A 72 10.30 1.10 4.60
CA LYS A 72 10.88 2.44 4.64
C LYS A 72 12.38 2.44 4.31
N GLU A 73 13.10 1.40 4.72
CA GLU A 73 14.53 1.23 4.46
C GLU A 73 14.83 0.55 3.12
N SER A 74 13.79 0.02 2.45
CA SER A 74 13.93 -0.63 1.15
C SER A 74 14.17 0.37 0.01
N ALA A 75 14.57 -0.14 -1.16
CA ALA A 75 14.72 0.68 -2.36
C ALA A 75 13.39 1.14 -2.98
N ILE A 76 12.24 0.64 -2.48
CA ILE A 76 10.93 1.01 -3.00
C ILE A 76 10.61 2.44 -2.57
N ARG A 77 10.33 3.33 -3.52
CA ARG A 77 9.98 4.73 -3.24
C ARG A 77 8.65 4.80 -2.49
N ILE A 78 8.66 5.45 -1.33
CA ILE A 78 7.43 5.77 -0.59
C ILE A 78 6.89 7.13 -1.06
N ILE A 79 5.60 7.18 -1.41
CA ILE A 79 4.88 8.40 -1.76
C ILE A 79 3.89 8.80 -0.67
N VAL A 80 3.66 10.09 -0.54
CA VAL A 80 2.75 10.68 0.45
C VAL A 80 1.79 11.66 -0.22
N PRO A 81 0.56 11.83 0.30
CA PRO A 81 -0.30 12.93 -0.10
C PRO A 81 0.45 14.26 0.07
N LYS A 82 0.33 15.14 -0.91
CA LYS A 82 0.88 16.50 -0.89
C LYS A 82 -0.23 17.48 -0.48
N PRO A 83 0.09 18.75 -0.15
CA PRO A 83 -0.94 19.73 0.21
C PRO A 83 -2.06 19.85 -0.83
N GLN A 84 -1.75 19.75 -2.12
CA GLN A 84 -2.74 19.81 -3.21
C GLN A 84 -3.56 18.52 -3.41
N THR A 85 -3.23 17.41 -2.76
CA THR A 85 -3.89 16.11 -3.02
C THR A 85 -5.36 16.13 -2.69
N ILE A 86 -5.79 16.93 -1.72
CA ILE A 86 -7.21 17.10 -1.44
C ILE A 86 -7.97 17.72 -2.62
N ASP A 87 -7.37 18.70 -3.32
CA ASP A 87 -7.99 19.34 -4.48
C ASP A 87 -8.07 18.35 -5.65
N THR A 88 -7.02 17.56 -5.88
CA THR A 88 -7.02 16.48 -6.87
C THR A 88 -8.10 15.44 -6.56
N VAL A 89 -8.27 15.03 -5.30
CA VAL A 89 -9.35 14.12 -4.88
C VAL A 89 -10.72 14.73 -5.15
N LEU A 90 -10.96 15.99 -4.78
CA LEU A 90 -12.24 16.67 -5.03
C LEU A 90 -12.57 16.75 -6.52
N ALA A 91 -11.57 17.02 -7.37
CA ALA A 91 -11.74 17.00 -8.82
C ALA A 91 -12.13 15.61 -9.35
N LEU A 92 -11.50 14.55 -8.83
CA LEU A 92 -11.85 13.18 -9.20
C LEU A 92 -13.25 12.78 -8.70
N ILE A 93 -13.65 13.19 -7.50
CA ILE A 93 -15.00 12.93 -6.98
C ILE A 93 -16.06 13.54 -7.90
N ALA A 94 -15.85 14.78 -8.35
CA ALA A 94 -16.77 15.47 -9.25
C ALA A 94 -16.97 14.72 -10.58
N ASN A 95 -15.91 14.08 -11.09
CA ASN A 95 -15.93 13.39 -12.38
C ASN A 95 -16.42 11.93 -12.30
N HIS A 96 -16.25 11.27 -11.15
CA HIS A 96 -16.46 9.83 -11.05
C HIS A 96 -17.44 9.38 -9.95
N SER A 97 -17.84 10.27 -9.04
CA SER A 97 -18.82 10.00 -7.97
C SER A 97 -18.56 8.70 -7.19
N PRO A 98 -17.36 8.52 -6.59
CA PRO A 98 -17.07 7.35 -5.76
C PRO A 98 -18.04 7.18 -4.60
N LYS A 99 -18.23 5.94 -4.17
CA LYS A 99 -19.11 5.58 -3.04
C LYS A 99 -18.37 4.79 -1.98
N SER A 100 -18.66 5.11 -0.72
CA SER A 100 -18.19 4.36 0.45
C SER A 100 -16.66 4.17 0.43
N GLN A 101 -16.18 2.93 0.53
CA GLN A 101 -14.76 2.60 0.62
C GLN A 101 -13.97 2.93 -0.65
N SER A 102 -14.62 3.02 -1.83
CA SER A 102 -13.90 3.34 -3.07
C SER A 102 -13.22 4.71 -3.04
N ILE A 103 -13.61 5.61 -2.12
CA ILE A 103 -12.94 6.91 -1.95
C ILE A 103 -11.44 6.78 -1.66
N PHE A 104 -11.03 5.68 -1.00
CA PHE A 104 -9.63 5.42 -0.69
C PHE A 104 -8.80 5.13 -1.94
N ASP A 105 -9.41 4.53 -2.98
CA ASP A 105 -8.76 4.33 -4.28
C ASP A 105 -8.53 5.66 -4.99
N TYR A 106 -9.45 6.63 -4.84
CA TYR A 106 -9.29 7.97 -5.42
C TYR A 106 -8.27 8.83 -4.67
N LEU A 107 -8.20 8.71 -3.34
CA LEU A 107 -7.12 9.30 -2.56
C LEU A 107 -5.76 8.76 -3.02
N LEU A 108 -5.70 7.45 -3.25
CA LEU A 108 -4.48 6.79 -3.69
C LEU A 108 -4.09 7.21 -5.12
N ALA A 109 -5.05 7.26 -6.05
CA ALA A 109 -4.85 7.77 -7.40
C ALA A 109 -4.37 9.23 -7.41
N ALA A 110 -5.01 10.12 -6.64
CA ALA A 110 -4.59 11.50 -6.50
C ALA A 110 -3.16 11.61 -5.93
N THR A 111 -2.83 10.78 -4.94
CA THR A 111 -1.49 10.71 -4.36
C THR A 111 -0.45 10.30 -5.42
N MET A 112 -0.76 9.33 -6.28
CA MET A 112 0.11 8.94 -7.39
C MET A 112 0.32 10.10 -8.37
N MET A 113 -0.77 10.71 -8.84
CA MET A 113 -0.75 11.80 -9.81
C MET A 113 0.12 12.96 -9.33
N ASP A 114 -0.10 13.43 -8.09
CA ASP A 114 0.64 14.56 -7.54
C ASP A 114 2.12 14.25 -7.29
N ASN A 115 2.47 12.97 -7.15
CA ASN A 115 3.85 12.50 -7.00
C ASN A 115 4.54 12.18 -8.34
N GLY A 116 3.87 12.41 -9.47
CA GLY A 116 4.38 12.15 -10.82
C GLY A 116 4.48 10.66 -11.13
N VAL A 117 3.60 9.84 -10.54
CA VAL A 117 3.50 8.40 -10.81
C VAL A 117 2.27 8.19 -11.69
N HIS A 118 2.46 7.57 -12.87
CA HIS A 118 1.44 7.34 -13.87
C HIS A 118 1.32 5.85 -14.21
#